data_AF-A0A545UDN6-F1
#
_entry.id   AF-A0A545UDN6-F1
#
_cell.length_a   1.000
_cell.length_b   1.000
_cell.length_c   1.000
_cell.angle_alpha   90.00
_cell.angle_beta   90.00
_cell.angle_gamma   90.00
#
_symmetry.space_group_name_H-M   'P 1'
#
loop_
_entity.id
_entity.type
_entity.pdbx_description
1 polymer ?
#
loop_
_entity_poly.entity_id
_entity_poly.type
_entity_poly.pdbx_seq_one_letter_code
_entity_poly.pdbx_strand_id
1 'polypeptide(L)'
;MAYKWRKNLACFSTYRVLERDDRLDQFEEELVPLDKSAGKYKVSYMAFYPDDGSPKVKEKAARNIAVKFIRFTIKDYKPKKEETSQTLKKWHGELTNLFKDGDKTLTDIAEVQDEYCKFKDEMED
;
A
#
# COMPACT_ATOMS: atom_id res chain seq x y z
N MET A 1 12.34 11.81 9.86
CA MET A 1 12.25 10.77 10.92
C MET A 1 11.75 9.51 10.26
N ALA A 2 12.40 8.35 10.45
CA ALA A 2 11.92 7.09 9.84
C ALA A 2 10.53 6.76 10.37
N TYR A 3 9.57 6.54 9.48
CA TYR A 3 8.21 6.16 9.85
C TYR A 3 8.23 4.85 10.63
N LYS A 4 7.57 4.84 11.79
CA LYS A 4 7.55 3.67 12.65
C LYS A 4 6.38 2.79 12.28
N TRP A 5 6.69 1.68 11.59
CA TRP A 5 5.77 0.56 11.44
C TRP A 5 5.07 0.28 12.79
N ARG A 6 3.74 0.10 12.76
CA ARG A 6 2.83 -0.14 13.91
C ARG A 6 2.25 1.09 14.63
N LYS A 7 2.70 2.34 14.38
CA LYS A 7 2.19 3.49 15.17
C LYS A 7 0.96 4.20 14.61
N ASN A 8 0.47 3.84 13.43
CA ASN A 8 -0.71 4.49 12.85
C ASN A 8 -1.62 3.52 12.10
N LEU A 9 -2.87 3.95 11.89
CA LEU A 9 -3.88 3.19 11.15
C LEU A 9 -3.49 2.97 9.68
N ALA A 10 -2.60 3.79 9.12
CA ALA A 10 -2.02 3.56 7.81
C ALA A 10 -1.25 2.24 7.71
N CYS A 11 -0.37 1.92 8.67
CA CYS A 11 0.33 0.61 8.69
C CYS A 11 -0.64 -0.57 8.69
N PHE A 12 -1.65 -0.51 9.56
CA PHE A 12 -2.63 -1.58 9.72
C PHE A 12 -3.49 -1.76 8.47
N SER A 13 -3.96 -0.65 7.90
CA SER A 13 -4.78 -0.68 6.69
C SER A 13 -3.99 -1.13 5.46
N THR A 14 -2.74 -0.67 5.29
CA THR A 14 -1.84 -1.18 4.25
C THR A 14 -1.69 -2.69 4.34
N TYR A 15 -1.38 -3.19 5.55
CA TYR A 15 -1.21 -4.62 5.79
C TYR A 15 -2.47 -5.40 5.45
N ARG A 16 -3.62 -5.02 6.02
CA ARG A 16 -4.89 -5.74 5.82
C ARG A 16 -5.40 -5.67 4.38
N VAL A 17 -5.11 -4.60 3.63
CA VAL A 17 -5.46 -4.54 2.20
C VAL A 17 -4.62 -5.51 1.38
N LEU A 18 -3.35 -5.70 1.72
CA LEU A 18 -2.42 -6.56 0.97
C LEU A 18 -2.54 -8.03 1.37
N GLU A 19 -2.77 -8.32 2.64
CA GLU A 19 -2.80 -9.68 3.20
C GLU A 19 -4.10 -10.40 2.88
N ARG A 20 -5.26 -9.78 3.12
CA ARG A 20 -6.54 -10.49 3.09
C ARG A 20 -6.86 -11.14 1.73
N ASP A 21 -7.30 -12.40 1.80
CA ASP A 21 -7.79 -13.23 0.68
C ASP A 21 -8.89 -12.55 -0.13
N ASP A 22 -9.82 -11.86 0.54
CA ASP A 22 -10.94 -11.16 -0.09
C ASP A 22 -10.55 -9.80 -0.71
N ARG A 23 -9.25 -9.46 -0.68
CA ARG A 23 -8.70 -8.22 -1.20
C ARG A 23 -7.63 -8.47 -2.26
N LEU A 24 -6.37 -8.49 -1.84
CA LEU A 24 -5.24 -8.60 -2.75
C LEU A 24 -4.52 -9.92 -2.60
N ASP A 25 -4.50 -10.56 -1.43
CA ASP A 25 -3.86 -11.87 -1.23
C ASP A 25 -2.40 -11.89 -1.72
N GLN A 26 -1.56 -11.05 -1.10
CA GLN A 26 -0.17 -10.86 -1.54
C GLN A 26 0.84 -11.66 -0.73
N PHE A 27 0.45 -12.11 0.47
CA PHE A 27 1.24 -12.90 1.39
C PHE A 27 0.34 -13.40 2.55
N GLU A 28 0.76 -14.47 3.21
CA GLU A 28 0.08 -15.05 4.36
C GLU A 28 0.55 -14.41 5.68
N GLU A 29 -0.35 -14.19 6.65
CA GLU A 29 -0.04 -13.61 7.96
C GLU A 29 0.98 -14.45 8.75
N GLU A 30 0.95 -15.77 8.59
CA GLU A 30 1.89 -16.72 9.20
C GLU A 30 3.34 -16.50 8.72
N LEU A 31 3.51 -16.15 7.44
CA LEU A 31 4.81 -15.90 6.82
C LEU A 31 5.29 -14.46 7.05
N VAL A 32 4.34 -13.52 7.11
CA VAL A 32 4.61 -12.10 7.29
C VAL A 32 3.86 -11.54 8.50
N PRO A 33 4.25 -11.91 9.74
CA PRO A 33 3.54 -11.42 10.91
C PRO A 33 3.60 -9.90 11.02
N LEU A 34 2.42 -9.27 11.19
CA LEU A 34 2.24 -7.81 11.27
C LEU A 34 3.24 -7.15 12.24
N ASP A 35 3.43 -7.73 13.42
CA ASP A 35 4.23 -7.14 14.51
C ASP A 35 5.73 -7.40 14.42
N LYS A 36 6.20 -8.24 13.50
CA LYS A 36 7.61 -8.71 13.47
C LYS A 36 8.35 -8.30 12.20
N SER A 37 7.84 -8.70 11.05
CA SER A 37 8.56 -8.63 9.77
C SER A 37 7.86 -7.77 8.73
N ALA A 38 6.56 -7.51 8.88
CA ALA A 38 5.76 -6.87 7.85
C ALA A 38 6.31 -5.52 7.37
N GLY A 39 6.74 -4.63 8.27
CA GLY A 39 7.29 -3.32 7.88
C GLY A 39 8.54 -3.37 7.00
N LYS A 40 9.27 -4.49 7.02
CA LYS A 40 10.45 -4.72 6.17
C LYS A 40 10.17 -5.61 4.97
N TYR A 41 8.93 -6.09 4.82
CA TYR A 41 8.56 -6.97 3.73
C TYR A 41 8.61 -6.19 2.42
N LYS A 42 9.42 -6.70 1.49
CA LYS A 42 9.71 -6.04 0.22
C LYS A 42 8.59 -6.27 -0.79
N VAL A 43 8.41 -5.31 -1.67
CA VAL A 43 7.50 -5.40 -2.81
C VAL A 43 7.86 -6.57 -3.71
N SER A 44 9.16 -6.87 -3.89
CA SER A 44 9.61 -8.02 -4.69
C SER A 44 9.16 -9.38 -4.14
N TYR A 45 8.78 -9.46 -2.86
CA TYR A 45 8.31 -10.71 -2.27
C TYR A 45 6.79 -10.89 -2.39
N MET A 46 6.07 -9.92 -2.93
CA MET A 46 4.61 -10.02 -3.10
C MET A 46 4.25 -10.92 -4.28
N ALA A 47 3.16 -11.66 -4.14
CA ALA A 47 2.67 -12.59 -5.16
C ALA A 47 2.47 -11.94 -6.56
N PHE A 48 2.12 -10.66 -6.62
CA PHE A 48 1.93 -9.97 -7.90
C PHE A 48 3.24 -9.62 -8.63
N TYR A 49 4.38 -9.56 -7.92
CA TYR A 49 5.58 -8.91 -8.44
C TYR A 49 6.27 -9.79 -9.49
N PRO A 50 6.46 -9.29 -10.74
CA PRO A 50 7.10 -10.09 -11.77
C PRO A 50 8.62 -9.92 -11.69
N ASP A 51 9.30 -10.76 -10.90
CA ASP A 51 10.75 -10.68 -10.64
C ASP A 51 11.58 -10.56 -11.94
N ASP A 52 11.34 -11.48 -12.88
CA ASP A 52 12.00 -11.54 -14.20
C ASP A 52 11.28 -10.68 -15.26
N GLY A 53 10.32 -9.86 -14.86
CA GLY A 53 9.57 -8.99 -15.75
C GLY A 53 10.42 -7.85 -16.30
N SER A 54 10.27 -7.56 -17.60
CA SER A 54 10.82 -6.33 -18.18
C SER A 54 10.26 -5.07 -17.47
N PRO A 55 10.93 -3.91 -17.56
CA PRO A 55 10.44 -2.67 -16.93
C PRO A 55 8.98 -2.33 -17.27
N LYS A 56 8.55 -2.59 -18.51
CA LYS A 56 7.16 -2.38 -18.95
C LYS A 56 6.18 -3.34 -18.28
N VAL A 57 6.59 -4.59 -18.05
CA VAL A 57 5.78 -5.60 -17.35
C VAL A 57 5.62 -5.21 -15.88
N LYS A 58 6.72 -4.82 -15.22
CA LYS A 58 6.71 -4.32 -13.84
C LYS A 58 5.82 -3.08 -13.70
N GLU A 59 5.91 -2.12 -14.62
CA GLU A 59 5.06 -0.94 -14.64
C GLU A 59 3.57 -1.28 -14.81
N LYS A 60 3.23 -2.20 -15.72
CA LYS A 60 1.84 -2.64 -15.92
C LYS A 60 1.28 -3.34 -14.69
N ALA A 61 2.06 -4.24 -14.07
CA ALA A 61 1.68 -4.93 -12.84
C ALA A 61 1.49 -3.94 -11.68
N ALA A 62 2.43 -3.01 -11.50
CA ALA A 62 2.39 -1.97 -10.48
C ALA A 62 1.17 -1.04 -10.62
N ARG A 63 0.81 -0.62 -11.84
CA ARG A 63 -0.42 0.15 -12.08
C ARG A 63 -1.66 -0.63 -11.69
N ASN A 64 -1.74 -1.89 -12.11
CA ASN A 64 -2.91 -2.73 -11.82
C ASN A 64 -3.09 -2.93 -10.31
N ILE A 65 -2.01 -3.21 -9.57
CA ILE A 65 -2.10 -3.39 -8.12
C ILE A 65 -2.40 -2.07 -7.41
N ALA A 66 -1.83 -0.94 -7.85
CA ALA A 66 -2.12 0.38 -7.28
C ALA A 66 -3.61 0.75 -7.38
N VAL A 67 -4.24 0.51 -8.54
CA VAL A 67 -5.69 0.75 -8.72
C VAL A 67 -6.51 -0.12 -7.77
N LYS A 68 -6.19 -1.40 -7.65
CA LYS A 68 -6.91 -2.32 -6.76
C LYS A 68 -6.73 -1.95 -5.30
N PHE A 69 -5.50 -1.63 -4.90
CA PHE A 69 -5.16 -1.19 -3.54
C PHE A 69 -6.00 0.03 -3.15
N ILE A 70 -5.96 1.10 -3.96
CA ILE A 70 -6.78 2.30 -3.71
C ILE A 70 -8.25 1.93 -3.61
N ARG A 71 -8.78 1.13 -4.55
CA ARG A 71 -10.18 0.71 -4.55
C ARG A 71 -10.57 -0.01 -3.25
N PHE A 72 -9.72 -0.88 -2.71
CA PHE A 72 -10.01 -1.57 -1.45
C PHE A 72 -9.86 -0.64 -0.26
N THR A 73 -8.85 0.24 -0.25
CA THR A 73 -8.66 1.21 0.83
C THR A 73 -9.85 2.16 0.97
N ILE A 74 -10.37 2.69 -0.15
CA ILE A 74 -11.49 3.64 -0.10
C ILE A 74 -12.84 3.02 0.29
N LYS A 75 -12.92 1.68 0.41
CA LYS A 75 -14.12 1.02 0.98
C LYS A 75 -14.24 1.28 2.48
N ASP A 76 -13.11 1.39 3.16
CA ASP A 76 -13.05 1.52 4.62
C ASP A 76 -12.65 2.94 5.07
N TYR A 77 -11.95 3.69 4.21
CA TYR A 77 -11.35 4.99 4.53
C TYR A 77 -11.64 6.07 3.47
N LYS A 78 -11.43 7.35 3.80
CA LYS A 78 -11.69 8.47 2.89
C LYS A 78 -10.38 9.16 2.46
N PRO A 79 -10.26 9.69 1.23
CA PRO A 79 -9.11 10.52 0.86
C PRO A 79 -9.00 11.83 1.68
N LYS A 80 -7.78 12.37 1.88
CA LYS A 80 -7.53 13.59 2.69
C LYS A 80 -8.12 14.89 2.14
N LYS A 81 -8.15 15.08 0.82
CA LYS A 81 -8.45 16.40 0.22
C LYS A 81 -9.82 16.44 -0.45
N GLU A 82 -10.42 17.63 -0.45
CA GLU A 82 -11.70 17.95 -1.10
C GLU A 82 -11.64 17.73 -2.62
N GLU A 83 -10.51 18.05 -3.26
CA GLU A 83 -10.24 17.71 -4.66
C GLU A 83 -9.87 16.22 -4.83
N THR A 84 -10.89 15.38 -4.71
CA THR A 84 -10.76 13.92 -4.68
C THR A 84 -10.10 13.37 -5.95
N SER A 85 -10.42 13.90 -7.14
CA SER A 85 -9.89 13.39 -8.42
C SER A 85 -8.38 13.61 -8.59
N GLN A 86 -7.87 14.82 -8.29
CA GLN A 86 -6.44 15.10 -8.39
C GLN A 86 -5.64 14.32 -7.34
N THR A 87 -6.22 14.19 -6.14
CA THR A 87 -5.64 13.42 -5.03
C THR A 87 -5.52 11.94 -5.38
N LEU A 88 -6.58 11.34 -5.91
CA LEU A 88 -6.55 9.94 -6.37
C LEU A 88 -5.53 9.73 -7.50
N LYS A 89 -5.39 10.68 -8.43
CA LYS A 89 -4.39 10.60 -9.51
C LYS A 89 -2.96 10.62 -8.98
N LYS A 90 -2.66 11.50 -8.01
CA LYS A 90 -1.34 11.58 -7.37
C LYS A 90 -1.05 10.33 -6.55
N TRP A 91 -2.00 9.92 -5.72
CA TRP A 91 -1.90 8.70 -4.90
C TRP A 91 -1.64 7.46 -5.77
N HIS A 92 -2.38 7.30 -6.87
CA HIS A 92 -2.15 6.24 -7.84
C HIS A 92 -0.75 6.28 -8.46
N GLY A 93 -0.26 7.48 -8.82
CA GLY A 93 1.08 7.64 -9.40
C GLY A 93 2.19 7.24 -8.43
N GLU A 94 2.08 7.66 -7.17
CA GLU A 94 3.07 7.31 -6.14
C GLU A 94 3.05 5.83 -5.79
N LEU A 95 1.86 5.26 -5.57
CA LEU A 95 1.73 3.82 -5.35
C LEU A 95 2.27 3.01 -6.54
N THR A 96 2.01 3.44 -7.78
CA THR A 96 2.59 2.79 -8.97
C THR A 96 4.13 2.83 -8.93
N ASN A 97 4.71 3.95 -8.47
CA ASN A 97 6.16 4.08 -8.36
C ASN A 97 6.75 3.22 -7.24
N LEU A 98 6.02 3.01 -6.14
CA LEU A 98 6.43 2.09 -5.08
C LEU A 98 6.29 0.63 -5.52
N PHE A 99 5.14 0.24 -6.08
CA PHE A 99 4.86 -1.14 -6.48
C PHE A 99 5.72 -1.64 -7.64
N LYS A 100 6.35 -0.76 -8.43
CA LYS A 100 7.32 -1.17 -9.46
C LYS A 100 8.73 -1.39 -8.89
N ASP A 101 9.04 -0.78 -7.75
CA ASP A 101 10.35 -0.82 -7.12
C ASP A 101 10.40 -1.95 -6.09
N GLY A 102 11.09 -3.03 -6.45
CA GLY A 102 11.14 -4.24 -5.62
C GLY A 102 11.84 -4.04 -4.27
N ASP A 103 12.67 -3.01 -4.12
CA ASP A 103 13.36 -2.72 -2.86
C ASP A 103 12.52 -1.94 -1.86
N LYS A 104 11.39 -1.38 -2.30
CA LYS A 104 10.42 -0.72 -1.42
C LYS A 104 9.73 -1.72 -0.51
N THR A 105 9.30 -1.24 0.64
CA THR A 105 8.74 -2.04 1.70
C THR A 105 7.28 -1.68 1.98
N LEU A 106 6.60 -2.50 2.79
CA LEU A 106 5.28 -2.11 3.31
C LEU A 106 5.29 -0.79 4.07
N THR A 107 6.42 -0.44 4.71
CA THR A 107 6.56 0.86 5.39
C THR A 107 6.47 2.01 4.40
N ASP A 108 7.18 1.93 3.26
CA ASP A 108 7.11 2.95 2.22
C ASP A 108 5.67 3.11 1.66
N ILE A 109 4.95 2.00 1.50
CA ILE A 109 3.55 2.01 1.05
C ILE A 109 2.64 2.65 2.09
N ALA A 110 2.84 2.33 3.37
CA ALA A 110 2.07 2.90 4.47
C ALA A 110 2.30 4.41 4.62
N GLU A 111 3.54 4.87 4.44
CA GLU A 111 3.87 6.31 4.40
C GLU A 111 3.05 7.06 3.34
N VAL A 112 3.03 6.55 2.11
CA VAL A 112 2.22 7.15 1.03
C VAL A 112 0.73 7.05 1.36
N GLN A 113 0.27 5.92 1.89
CA GLN A 113 -1.13 5.80 2.27
C GLN A 113 -1.54 6.84 3.34
N ASP A 114 -0.67 7.09 4.32
CA ASP A 114 -0.86 8.09 5.38
C ASP A 114 -0.96 9.52 4.84
N GLU A 115 -0.24 9.85 3.76
CA GLU A 115 -0.31 11.16 3.12
C GLU A 115 -1.65 11.40 2.40
N TYR A 116 -2.25 10.33 1.85
CA TYR A 116 -3.40 10.46 0.94
C TYR A 116 -4.74 10.06 1.57
N CYS A 117 -4.75 9.35 2.70
CA CYS A 117 -5.94 8.76 3.30
C CYS A 117 -6.20 9.30 4.72
N LYS A 118 -7.44 9.74 5.01
CA LYS A 118 -7.89 10.11 6.35
C LYS A 118 -8.21 8.87 7.16
N PHE A 119 -7.56 8.77 8.30
CA PHE A 119 -7.82 7.73 9.28
C PHE A 119 -8.67 8.26 10.43
N LYS A 120 -9.37 7.37 11.13
CA LYS A 120 -10.34 7.76 12.17
C LYS A 120 -9.70 8.49 13.36
N ASP A 121 -8.45 8.18 13.66
CA ASP A 121 -7.60 8.89 14.63
C ASP A 121 -7.28 10.34 14.24
N GLU A 122 -7.54 10.73 12.98
CA GLU A 122 -7.42 12.09 12.47
C GLU A 122 -8.78 12.78 12.23
N MET A 123 -9.90 12.08 12.53
CA MET A 123 -11.26 12.62 12.33
C MET A 123 -11.92 13.13 13.62
N GLU A 124 -11.28 12.94 14.78
CA GLU A 124 -11.68 13.53 16.05
C GLU A 124 -10.74 14.69 16.41
N ASP A 125 -11.04 15.86 15.82
CA ASP A 125 -10.72 17.19 16.35
C ASP A 125 -12.00 18.06 16.25
#